data_AF-A0A085MI03-F1
#
_entry.id   AF-A0A085MI03-F1
#
_cell.length_a   1.000
_cell.length_b   1.000
_cell.length_c   1.000
_cell.angle_alpha   90.00
_cell.angle_beta   90.00
_cell.angle_gamma   90.00
#
_symmetry.space_group_name_H-M   'P 1'
#
loop_
_entity.id
_entity.type
_entity.pdbx_description
1 polymer ?
#
loop_
_entity_poly.entity_id
_entity_poly.type
_entity_poly.pdbx_seq_one_letter_code
_entity_poly.pdbx_strand_id
1 'polypeptide(L)' 'MDHFMPRDESWVLCDTPKQTRHWLRSGPAAPTKAKADGHQEKRLLCVRLNVRSTEHWEVVPEGRTIRAEVYANQLV' A
#
# COMPACT_ATOMS: atom_id res chain seq x y z
N MET A 1 2.84 28.02 -9.92
CA MET A 1 1.96 27.17 -9.07
C MET A 1 2.88 26.10 -8.49
N ASP A 2 3.69 26.45 -7.50
CA ASP A 2 4.86 25.64 -7.10
C ASP A 2 4.85 25.28 -5.61
N HIS A 3 3.71 25.46 -4.94
CA HIS A 3 3.55 25.24 -3.49
C HIS A 3 2.45 24.23 -3.14
N PHE A 4 1.91 23.52 -4.14
CA PHE A 4 0.93 22.48 -3.87
C PHE A 4 1.65 21.19 -3.48
N MET A 5 1.42 20.76 -2.24
CA MET A 5 2.06 19.58 -1.66
C MET A 5 0.98 18.61 -1.17
N PRO A 6 0.41 17.81 -2.08
CA PRO A 6 -0.62 16.86 -1.70
C PRO A 6 -0.02 15.77 -0.82
N ARG A 7 -0.82 15.33 0.16
CA ARG A 7 -0.49 14.28 1.11
C ARG A 7 -1.64 13.29 1.16
N ASP A 8 -1.33 12.02 1.24
CA ASP A 8 -2.32 10.95 1.33
C ASP A 8 -1.79 9.75 2.11
N GLU A 9 -2.71 8.93 2.61
CA GLU A 9 -2.39 7.71 3.35
C GLU A 9 -3.04 6.47 2.72
N SER A 10 -2.25 5.41 2.54
CA SER A 10 -2.72 4.19 1.88
C SER A 10 -2.22 2.93 2.57
N TRP A 11 -3.08 1.90 2.62
CA TRP A 11 -2.71 0.58 3.13
C TRP A 11 -1.95 -0.22 2.06
N VAL A 12 -0.74 -0.65 2.39
CA VAL A 12 0.09 -1.53 1.55
C VAL A 12 0.10 -2.93 2.15
N LEU A 13 -0.32 -3.92 1.37
CA LEU A 13 -0.26 -5.34 1.77
C LEU A 13 1.17 -5.87 1.64
N CYS A 14 1.67 -6.55 2.68
CA CYS A 14 3.01 -7.15 2.64
C CYS A 14 3.08 -8.30 1.62
N ASP A 15 2.01 -9.10 1.51
CA ASP A 15 1.83 -10.08 0.44
C ASP A 15 0.60 -9.71 -0.38
N THR A 16 0.83 -9.38 -1.65
CA THR A 16 -0.25 -9.17 -2.62
C THR A 16 -0.31 -10.39 -3.52
N PRO A 17 -1.20 -11.37 -3.26
CA PRO A 17 -1.30 -12.56 -4.09
C PRO A 17 -1.78 -12.15 -5.48
N LYS A 18 -0.82 -12.02 -6.41
CA LYS A 18 -1.15 -11.72 -7.81
C LYS A 18 -1.94 -12.88 -8.40
N GLN A 19 -3.07 -12.57 -9.01
CA GLN A 19 -3.81 -13.51 -9.83
C GLN A 19 -3.05 -13.69 -11.14
N THR A 20 -2.53 -14.89 -11.37
CA THR A 20 -1.87 -15.23 -12.63
C THR A 20 -2.91 -15.75 -13.62
N ARG A 21 -2.90 -15.21 -14.84
CA ARG A 21 -3.67 -15.77 -15.94
C ARG A 21 -2.85 -16.85 -16.62
N HIS A 22 -3.41 -18.05 -16.72
CA HIS A 22 -2.78 -19.17 -17.40
C HIS A 22 -3.48 -19.40 -18.74
N TRP A 23 -2.71 -19.50 -19.81
CA TRP A 23 -3.19 -20.00 -21.09
C TRP A 23 -3.00 -21.51 -21.09
N LEU A 24 -4.10 -22.25 -20.99
CA LEU A 24 -4.10 -23.71 -20.93
C LEU A 24 -4.69 -24.28 -22.21
N ARG A 25 -4.13 -25.41 -22.66
CA ARG A 25 -4.78 -26.22 -23.70
C ARG A 25 -6.13 -26.71 -23.18
N SER A 26 -7.08 -27.04 -24.05
CA SER A 26 -8.35 -27.63 -23.59
C SER A 26 -8.09 -28.90 -22.77
N GLY A 27 -8.63 -28.97 -21.55
CA GLY A 27 -8.50 -30.13 -20.65
C GLY A 27 -8.10 -29.81 -19.21
N PRO A 28 -6.89 -29.25 -18.94
CA PRO A 28 -6.43 -29.02 -17.58
C PRO A 28 -7.20 -27.88 -16.92
N ALA A 29 -7.59 -28.09 -15.66
CA ALA A 29 -8.08 -27.01 -14.81
C ALA A 29 -6.97 -25.99 -14.53
N ALA A 30 -7.35 -24.73 -14.40
CA ALA A 30 -6.40 -23.69 -14.03
C ALA A 30 -5.86 -23.90 -12.61
N PRO A 31 -4.57 -23.60 -12.36
CA PRO A 31 -4.04 -23.56 -11.01
C PRO A 31 -4.89 -22.62 -10.15
N THR A 32 -5.43 -23.14 -9.05
CA THR A 32 -6.20 -22.33 -8.11
C THR A 32 -5.25 -21.71 -7.11
N LYS A 33 -5.35 -20.39 -6.92
CA LYS A 33 -4.62 -19.67 -5.88
C LYS A 33 -5.61 -19.29 -4.78
N ALA A 34 -5.20 -19.48 -3.52
CA ALA A 34 -6.01 -19.06 -2.38
C ALA A 34 -6.27 -17.55 -2.45
N LYS A 35 -7.48 -17.14 -2.07
CA LYS A 35 -7.82 -15.72 -1.93
C LYS A 35 -6.96 -15.11 -0.83
N ALA A 36 -6.59 -13.85 -1.00
CA ALA A 36 -5.99 -13.05 0.06
C ALA A 36 -6.83 -13.14 1.34
N ASP A 37 -6.18 -13.38 2.47
CA ASP A 37 -6.82 -13.33 3.78
C ASP A 37 -7.22 -11.87 4.12
N GLY A 38 -8.38 -11.69 4.75
CA GLY A 38 -8.90 -10.34 5.07
C GLY A 38 -8.08 -9.62 6.14
N HIS A 39 -7.35 -10.38 6.96
CA HIS A 39 -6.47 -9.91 8.02
C HIS A 39 -4.99 -10.03 7.64
N GLN A 40 -4.69 -10.08 6.33
CA GLN A 40 -3.31 -10.04 5.85
C GLN A 40 -2.54 -8.87 6.46
N GLU A 41 -1.27 -9.14 6.76
CA GLU A 41 -0.34 -8.14 7.25
C GLU A 41 -0.31 -6.96 6.27
N LYS A 42 -0.67 -5.79 6.79
CA LYS A 42 -0.69 -4.54 6.07
C LYS A 42 0.04 -3.47 6.84
N ARG A 43 0.68 -2.58 6.11
CA ARG A 43 1.38 -1.41 6.64
C ARG A 43 0.69 -0.17 6.11
N LEU A 44 0.69 0.90 6.91
CA LEU A 44 0.13 2.18 6.49
C LEU A 44 1.26 3.04 5.93
N LEU A 45 1.17 3.38 4.65
CA LEU A 45 2.08 4.28 3.95
C LEU A 45 1.51 5.69 4.02
N CYS A 46 2.29 6.63 4.54
CA CYS A 46 2.03 8.06 4.46
C CYS A 46 2.94 8.65 3.41
N VAL A 47 2.40 9.35 2.41
CA VAL A 47 3.20 9.96 1.34
C VAL A 47 2.90 11.44 1.21
N ARG A 48 3.96 12.25 1.08
CA ARG A 48 3.90 13.66 0.69
C ARG A 48 4.55 13.80 -0.68
N LEU A 49 3.78 14.34 -1.62
CA LEU A 49 4.23 14.58 -2.98
C LEU A 49 4.47 16.07 -3.17
N ASN A 50 5.38 16.39 -4.08
CA ASN A 50 5.46 17.70 -4.70
C ASN A 50 5.11 17.54 -6.20
N VAL A 51 5.01 18.64 -6.93
CA VAL A 51 4.62 18.64 -8.35
C VAL A 51 5.60 17.87 -9.25
N ARG A 52 6.82 17.59 -8.78
CA ARG A 52 7.92 16.99 -9.55
C ARG A 52 8.27 15.56 -9.12
N SER A 53 8.06 15.19 -7.86
CA SER A 53 8.49 13.94 -7.26
C SER A 53 7.82 13.67 -5.90
N THR A 54 8.03 12.47 -5.38
CA THR A 54 7.78 12.18 -3.96
C THR A 54 8.80 12.92 -3.12
N GLU A 55 8.34 13.72 -2.16
CA GLU A 55 9.21 14.47 -1.27
C GLU A 55 9.55 13.66 -0.02
N HIS A 56 8.53 13.05 0.58
CA HIS A 56 8.68 12.29 1.81
C HIS A 56 7.69 11.13 1.84
N TRP A 57 8.12 10.02 2.43
CA TRP A 57 7.23 8.90 2.72
C TRP A 57 7.67 8.21 4.02
N GLU A 58 6.68 7.72 4.76
CA GLU A 58 6.90 6.93 5.98
C GLU A 58 5.97 5.72 5.97
N VAL A 59 6.50 4.59 6.44
CA VAL A 59 5.72 3.38 6.70
C VAL A 59 5.51 3.24 8.19
N VAL A 60 4.26 3.31 8.63
CA VAL A 60 3.90 3.15 10.04
C VAL A 60 4.15 1.68 10.46
N PRO A 61 4.86 1.43 11.58
CA PRO A 61 5.13 0.09 12.08
C PRO A 61 3.86 -0.72 12.38
N GLU A 62 3.99 -2.06 12.37
CA GLU A 62 2.88 -2.96 12.74
C GLU A 62 2.28 -2.61 14.11
N GLY A 63 0.96 -2.71 14.21
CA GLY A 63 0.25 -2.48 15.47
C GLY A 63 0.14 -1.00 15.87
N ARG A 64 0.73 -0.08 15.10
CA ARG A 64 0.47 1.36 15.22
C ARG A 64 -0.49 1.82 14.13
N THR A 65 -1.41 2.69 14.52
CA THR A 65 -2.32 3.41 13.61
C THR A 65 -1.94 4.88 13.62
N ILE A 66 -2.32 5.64 12.60
CA ILE A 66 -2.12 7.11 12.63
C ILE A 66 -2.99 7.68 13.74
N ARG A 67 -2.33 8.05 14.83
CA ARG A 67 -2.87 8.91 15.89
C ARG A 67 -2.44 10.34 15.59
N ALA A 68 -3.14 11.31 16.19
CA ALA A 68 -2.82 12.74 16.03
C ALA A 68 -1.34 13.06 16.31
N GLU A 69 -0.73 12.37 17.28
CA GLU A 69 0.70 12.50 17.61
C GLU A 69 1.63 12.05 16.48
N VAL A 70 1.35 10.89 15.88
CA VAL A 70 2.12 10.35 14.74
C VAL A 70 1.98 11.28 13.54
N TYR A 71 0.75 11.76 13.29
CA TYR A 71 0.49 12.72 12.23
C TYR A 71 1.23 14.03 12.44
N ALA A 72 1.21 14.59 13.65
CA ALA A 72 1.90 15.83 13.99
C ALA A 72 3.43 15.72 13.77
N ASN A 73 4.04 14.59 14.16
CA ASN A 73 5.46 14.36 13.92
C ASN A 73 5.82 14.27 12.43
N GLN A 74 4.89 13.80 11.58
CA GLN A 74 5.08 13.71 10.13
C GLN A 74 4.89 15.06 9.40
N LEU A 75 4.43 16.08 10.10
CA LEU A 75 4.27 17.43 9.55
C LEU A 75 5.54 18.26 9.67
N VAL A 76 6.39 17.96 10.67
CA VAL A 76 7.64 18.68 11.01
C VAL A 76 8.74 18.34 10.02
#